data_AF-A0A9P9H0W4-F1
#
_entry.id   AF-A0A9P9H0W4-F1
#
_cell.length_a   1.000
_cell.length_b   1.000
_cell.length_c   1.000
_cell.angle_alpha   90.00
_cell.angle_beta   90.00
_cell.angle_gamma   90.00
#
_symmetry.space_group_name_H-M   'P 1'
#
loop_
_entity.id
_entity.type
_entity.pdbx_description
1 polymer ?
#
loop_
_entity_poly.entity_id
_entity_poly.type
_entity_poly.pdbx_seq_one_letter_code
_entity_poly.pdbx_strand_id
1 'polypeptide(L)'
;ILIGYIVEIVLGLGLAAATMAIQEKQGREWAFLQSVTTAGFEAFFDFGIFFALSINVACIVVLVNKDSGISTAGFGASEAEIALAISVACILPLIYPVGLLPIRLSPPKHSEESAFDKSSEDKQKTHNRRLLLFSLLAVLFLYPFVSQAIHNWAPSRIGEGNGPEGETLVTNEEFEMVQEMCFGTVERFAFWESTLLAATEMAASLSIYLGIIWHLIIAQIWKMELDDRRIITILLRLGRRMEVLWKRFKLIRVLFLSIPAALNGVLLYCIIRLRNVQGRMAQGMYGEYAANEWGFGQIVGIVMFGPVVTNMAFAGWTCRSLVAPWGSSTT
;
A
#
# COMPACT_ATOMS: atom_id res chain seq x y z
N ILE A 1 -14.67 -6.93 2.79
CA ILE A 1 -13.51 -6.27 2.12
C ILE A 1 -12.73 -5.42 3.12
N LEU A 2 -13.40 -4.56 3.90
CA LEU A 2 -12.78 -3.71 4.93
C LEU A 2 -11.82 -4.43 5.89
N ILE A 3 -12.17 -5.64 6.34
CA ILE A 3 -11.32 -6.43 7.24
C ILE A 3 -9.97 -6.78 6.60
N GLY A 4 -9.93 -7.05 5.29
CA GLY A 4 -8.67 -7.28 4.58
C GLY A 4 -7.74 -6.08 4.68
N TYR A 5 -8.24 -4.87 4.44
CA TYR A 5 -7.47 -3.63 4.56
C TYR A 5 -7.03 -3.34 6.00
N ILE A 6 -7.94 -3.53 6.97
CA ILE A 6 -7.61 -3.35 8.40
C ILE A 6 -6.51 -4.32 8.81
N VAL A 7 -6.64 -5.60 8.43
CA VAL A 7 -5.64 -6.64 8.71
C VAL A 7 -4.32 -6.30 8.05
N GLU A 8 -4.31 -5.87 6.79
CA GLU A 8 -3.10 -5.45 6.07
C GLU A 8 -2.40 -4.28 6.76
N ILE A 9 -3.15 -3.23 7.13
CA ILE A 9 -2.60 -2.04 7.79
C ILE A 9 -2.07 -2.39 9.18
N VAL A 10 -2.82 -3.14 9.98
CA VAL A 10 -2.41 -3.53 11.33
C VAL A 10 -1.21 -4.48 11.29
N LEU A 11 -1.18 -5.46 10.38
CA LEU A 11 -0.05 -6.36 10.23
C LEU A 11 1.19 -5.62 9.72
N GLY A 12 1.05 -4.78 8.69
CA GLY A 12 2.15 -3.98 8.15
C GLY A 12 2.76 -3.06 9.19
N LEU A 13 1.91 -2.31 9.92
CA LEU A 13 2.32 -1.42 11.00
C LEU A 13 2.97 -2.19 12.16
N GLY A 14 2.35 -3.30 12.59
CA GLY A 14 2.83 -4.12 13.70
C GLY A 14 4.20 -4.75 13.39
N LEU A 15 4.37 -5.31 12.20
CA LEU A 15 5.65 -5.88 11.75
C LEU A 15 6.72 -4.80 11.58
N ALA A 16 6.38 -3.62 11.06
CA ALA A 16 7.31 -2.50 10.93
C ALA A 16 7.78 -2.02 12.31
N ALA A 17 6.86 -1.81 13.25
CA ALA A 17 7.16 -1.40 14.61
C ALA A 17 8.02 -2.44 15.34
N ALA A 18 7.65 -3.73 15.25
CA ALA A 18 8.43 -4.83 15.82
C ALA A 18 9.85 -4.87 15.24
N THR A 19 9.99 -4.76 13.91
CA THR A 19 11.29 -4.78 13.24
C THR A 19 12.17 -3.63 13.73
N MET A 20 11.64 -2.40 13.82
CA MET A 20 12.38 -1.25 14.32
C MET A 20 12.78 -1.39 15.80
N ALA A 21 11.90 -1.94 16.65
CA ALA A 21 12.17 -2.12 18.07
C ALA A 21 13.22 -3.22 18.33
N ILE A 22 13.24 -4.27 17.51
CA ILE A 22 14.19 -5.38 17.62
C ILE A 22 15.57 -4.97 17.09
N GLN A 23 15.65 -4.11 16.06
CA GLN A 23 16.91 -3.68 15.44
C GLN A 23 17.90 -3.00 16.41
N GLU A 24 17.43 -2.40 17.50
CA GLU A 24 18.29 -1.73 18.48
C GLU A 24 18.84 -2.67 19.57
N LYS A 25 18.35 -3.92 19.63
CA LYS A 25 18.64 -4.82 20.74
C LYS A 25 19.54 -5.97 20.31
N GLN A 26 20.53 -6.27 21.14
CA GLN A 26 21.46 -7.37 20.95
C GLN A 26 21.17 -8.48 21.96
N GLY A 27 21.24 -9.74 21.53
CA GLY A 27 21.05 -10.91 22.38
C GLY A 27 20.42 -12.09 21.63
N ARG A 28 20.52 -13.30 22.21
CA ARG A 28 20.02 -14.54 21.61
C ARG A 28 18.50 -14.54 21.40
N GLU A 29 17.75 -14.01 22.36
CA GLU A 29 16.28 -13.85 22.26
C GLU A 29 15.90 -12.84 21.17
N TRP A 30 16.67 -11.75 21.04
CA TRP A 30 16.45 -10.74 19.99
C TRP A 30 16.81 -11.27 18.61
N ALA A 31 17.84 -12.13 18.49
CA ALA A 31 18.16 -12.83 17.25
C ALA A 31 17.04 -13.80 16.82
N PHE A 32 16.42 -14.48 17.79
CA PHE A 32 15.24 -15.31 17.54
C PHE A 32 14.06 -14.47 17.02
N LEU A 33 13.68 -13.43 17.75
CA LEU A 33 12.58 -12.54 17.34
C LEU A 33 12.87 -11.87 16.00
N GLN A 34 14.12 -11.47 15.79
CA GLN A 34 14.60 -10.92 14.53
C GLN A 34 14.35 -11.89 13.37
N SER A 35 14.66 -13.17 13.52
CA SER A 35 14.42 -14.19 12.49
C SER A 35 12.92 -14.36 12.20
N VAL A 36 12.10 -14.47 13.25
CA VAL A 36 10.64 -14.62 13.15
C VAL A 36 9.99 -13.42 12.47
N THR A 37 10.31 -12.20 12.93
CA THR A 37 9.74 -10.96 12.35
C THR A 37 10.21 -10.77 10.91
N THR A 38 11.45 -11.14 10.57
CA THR A 38 11.92 -11.08 9.17
C THR A 38 11.12 -12.00 8.26
N ALA A 39 10.94 -13.26 8.67
CA ALA A 39 10.15 -14.22 7.90
C ALA A 39 8.69 -13.76 7.71
N GLY A 40 8.08 -13.20 8.77
CA GLY A 40 6.75 -12.61 8.69
C GLY A 40 6.67 -11.43 7.74
N PHE A 41 7.66 -10.55 7.77
CA PHE A 41 7.69 -9.34 6.96
C PHE A 41 7.95 -9.62 5.48
N GLU A 42 8.78 -10.62 5.19
CA GLU A 42 8.97 -11.16 3.84
C GLU A 42 7.70 -11.80 3.29
N ALA A 43 7.04 -12.63 4.09
CA ALA A 43 5.75 -13.22 3.72
C ALA A 43 4.69 -12.13 3.51
N PHE A 44 4.61 -11.16 4.42
CA PHE A 44 3.69 -10.04 4.31
C PHE A 44 3.88 -9.27 3.01
N PHE A 45 5.14 -9.01 2.60
CA PHE A 45 5.41 -8.38 1.31
C PHE A 45 4.91 -9.24 0.14
N ASP A 46 5.26 -10.53 0.13
CA ASP A 46 4.91 -11.43 -0.97
C ASP A 46 3.39 -11.62 -1.11
N PHE A 47 2.63 -11.71 -0.01
CA PHE A 47 1.17 -11.82 -0.09
C PHE A 47 0.47 -10.47 -0.29
N GLY A 48 0.95 -9.42 0.37
CA GLY A 48 0.41 -8.07 0.25
C GLY A 48 0.54 -7.53 -1.18
N ILE A 49 1.64 -7.84 -1.88
CA ILE A 49 1.79 -7.41 -3.27
C ILE A 49 0.79 -8.08 -4.21
N PHE A 50 0.51 -9.38 -4.05
CA PHE A 50 -0.53 -10.06 -4.83
C PHE A 50 -1.91 -9.52 -4.51
N PHE A 51 -2.19 -9.24 -3.23
CA PHE A 51 -3.44 -8.61 -2.80
C PHE A 51 -3.62 -7.25 -3.46
N ALA A 52 -2.60 -6.37 -3.38
CA ALA A 52 -2.63 -5.06 -3.99
C ALA A 52 -2.73 -5.13 -5.53
N LEU A 53 -2.06 -6.09 -6.19
CA LEU A 53 -2.19 -6.31 -7.63
C LEU A 53 -3.62 -6.70 -8.01
N SER A 54 -4.23 -7.65 -7.31
CA SER A 54 -5.61 -8.07 -7.56
C SER A 54 -6.60 -6.92 -7.40
N ILE A 55 -6.43 -6.10 -6.35
CA ILE A 55 -7.27 -4.92 -6.12
C ILE A 55 -7.06 -3.88 -7.22
N ASN A 56 -5.84 -3.57 -7.60
CA ASN A 56 -5.58 -2.59 -8.67
C ASN A 56 -6.16 -3.06 -10.02
N VAL A 57 -6.06 -4.34 -10.36
CA VAL A 57 -6.70 -4.89 -11.57
C VAL A 57 -8.21 -4.74 -11.49
N ALA A 58 -8.83 -5.05 -10.34
CA ALA A 58 -10.26 -4.85 -10.14
C ALA A 58 -10.67 -3.37 -10.29
N CYS A 59 -9.90 -2.44 -9.70
CA CYS A 59 -10.11 -1.01 -9.84
C CYS A 59 -10.03 -0.57 -11.32
N ILE A 60 -9.05 -1.07 -12.08
CA ILE A 60 -8.94 -0.78 -13.52
C ILE A 60 -10.18 -1.29 -14.26
N VAL A 61 -10.63 -2.52 -14.02
CA VAL A 61 -11.83 -3.07 -14.68
C VAL A 61 -13.08 -2.24 -14.38
N VAL A 62 -13.28 -1.84 -13.12
CA VAL A 62 -14.40 -0.98 -12.72
C VAL A 62 -14.33 0.37 -13.43
N LEU A 63 -13.15 0.99 -13.44
CA LEU A 63 -12.94 2.28 -14.09
C LEU A 63 -13.11 2.19 -15.62
N VAL A 64 -12.62 1.13 -16.28
CA VAL A 64 -12.81 0.93 -17.72
C VAL A 64 -14.28 0.74 -18.07
N ASN A 65 -15.03 -0.02 -17.26
CA ASN A 65 -16.47 -0.19 -17.44
C ASN A 65 -17.22 1.14 -17.29
N LYS A 66 -16.77 1.97 -16.35
CA LYS A 66 -17.23 3.35 -16.17
C LYS A 66 -16.92 4.21 -17.38
N ASP A 67 -15.66 4.25 -17.80
CA ASP A 67 -15.17 5.10 -18.89
C ASP A 67 -15.80 4.70 -20.25
N SER A 68 -16.16 3.42 -20.41
CA SER A 68 -16.84 2.91 -21.60
C SER A 68 -18.36 3.07 -21.56
N GLY A 69 -18.94 3.58 -20.47
CA GLY A 69 -20.39 3.81 -20.31
C GLY A 69 -21.23 2.52 -20.25
N ILE A 70 -20.61 1.36 -20.03
CA ILE A 70 -21.26 0.04 -20.11
C ILE A 70 -22.09 -0.24 -18.85
N SER A 71 -21.60 0.19 -17.68
CA SER A 71 -22.29 0.00 -16.40
C SER A 71 -21.74 0.99 -15.37
N THR A 72 -22.34 2.17 -15.32
CA THR A 72 -22.30 2.98 -14.09
C THR A 72 -23.74 3.10 -13.66
N ALA A 73 -24.06 2.70 -12.44
CA ALA A 73 -25.42 2.85 -11.91
C ALA A 73 -25.74 4.34 -11.59
N GLY A 74 -25.19 5.29 -12.36
CA GLY A 74 -25.26 6.73 -12.13
C GLY A 74 -24.18 7.29 -11.19
N PHE A 75 -23.26 6.48 -10.67
CA PHE A 75 -22.31 6.86 -9.61
C PHE A 75 -20.85 7.04 -10.05
N GLY A 76 -20.59 7.18 -11.35
CA GLY A 76 -19.24 7.12 -11.93
C GLY A 76 -18.20 8.09 -11.36
N ALA A 77 -18.59 9.23 -10.79
CA ALA A 77 -17.68 10.13 -10.06
C ALA A 77 -17.17 9.49 -8.76
N SER A 78 -18.09 9.06 -7.90
CA SER A 78 -17.77 8.39 -6.63
C SER A 78 -17.10 7.03 -6.82
N GLU A 79 -17.33 6.34 -7.93
CA GLU A 79 -16.65 5.08 -8.26
C GLU A 79 -15.16 5.29 -8.51
N ALA A 80 -14.78 6.39 -9.18
CA ALA A 80 -13.38 6.70 -9.44
C ALA A 80 -12.62 7.11 -8.18
N GLU A 81 -13.25 7.92 -7.32
CA GLU A 81 -12.73 8.29 -6.01
C GLU A 81 -12.50 7.07 -5.12
N ILE A 82 -13.49 6.18 -5.02
CA ILE A 82 -13.35 4.96 -4.23
C ILE A 82 -12.27 4.04 -4.81
N ALA A 83 -12.20 3.90 -6.13
CA ALA A 83 -11.18 3.07 -6.78
C ALA A 83 -9.77 3.57 -6.48
N LEU A 84 -9.52 4.89 -6.55
CA LEU A 84 -8.24 5.46 -6.18
C LEU A 84 -7.95 5.26 -4.69
N ALA A 85 -8.87 5.63 -3.80
CA ALA A 85 -8.71 5.50 -2.36
C ALA A 85 -8.36 4.07 -1.94
N ILE A 86 -9.08 3.08 -2.50
CA ILE A 86 -8.84 1.65 -2.26
C ILE A 86 -7.47 1.23 -2.80
N SER A 87 -7.12 1.61 -4.03
CA SER A 87 -5.82 1.31 -4.63
C SER A 87 -4.67 1.86 -3.79
N VAL A 88 -4.77 3.11 -3.33
CA VAL A 88 -3.77 3.74 -2.46
C VAL A 88 -3.67 3.01 -1.13
N ALA A 89 -4.80 2.70 -0.48
CA ALA A 89 -4.84 2.07 0.83
C ALA A 89 -4.19 0.66 0.85
N CYS A 90 -4.18 -0.05 -0.27
CA CYS A 90 -3.51 -1.36 -0.40
C CYS A 90 -2.00 -1.24 -0.64
N ILE A 91 -1.58 -0.21 -1.38
CA ILE A 91 -0.15 -0.05 -1.73
C ILE A 91 0.62 0.57 -0.55
N LEU A 92 -0.02 1.45 0.22
CA LEU A 92 0.64 2.23 1.24
C LEU A 92 1.30 1.38 2.36
N PRO A 93 0.68 0.30 2.88
CA PRO A 93 1.33 -0.61 3.82
C PRO A 93 2.58 -1.32 3.26
N LEU A 94 2.69 -1.48 1.94
CA LEU A 94 3.86 -2.08 1.30
C LEU A 94 5.10 -1.18 1.33
N ILE A 95 4.96 0.11 1.64
CA ILE A 95 6.10 1.00 1.85
C ILE A 95 6.96 0.53 3.03
N TYR A 96 6.35 -0.08 4.07
CA TYR A 96 7.09 -0.59 5.22
C TYR A 96 8.09 -1.70 4.83
N PRO A 97 7.68 -2.83 4.22
CA PRO A 97 8.61 -3.86 3.78
C PRO A 97 9.63 -3.36 2.79
N VAL A 98 9.21 -2.52 1.85
CA VAL A 98 10.11 -1.93 0.86
C VAL A 98 11.18 -1.08 1.53
N GLY A 99 10.85 -0.23 2.50
CA GLY A 99 11.84 0.61 3.19
C GLY A 99 12.73 -0.13 4.21
N LEU A 100 12.23 -1.19 4.86
CA LEU A 100 12.91 -1.85 5.98
C LEU A 100 13.68 -3.13 5.58
N LEU A 101 13.29 -3.84 4.52
CA LEU A 101 13.99 -5.03 4.02
C LEU A 101 15.41 -4.74 3.45
N PRO A 102 15.66 -3.71 2.63
CA PRO A 102 16.98 -3.49 2.03
C PRO A 102 18.05 -3.02 3.02
N ILE A 103 17.66 -2.53 4.22
CA ILE A 103 18.60 -2.11 5.27
C ILE A 103 19.42 -3.30 5.82
N ARG A 104 19.05 -4.56 5.51
CA ARG A 104 19.73 -5.77 6.01
C ARG A 104 20.71 -6.46 5.06
N LEU A 105 21.06 -5.87 3.92
CA LEU A 105 22.02 -6.46 2.97
C LEU A 105 23.49 -6.06 3.21
N SER A 106 23.88 -5.75 4.45
CA SER A 106 25.29 -5.86 4.84
C SER A 106 25.54 -7.25 5.42
N PRO A 107 26.10 -8.21 4.66
CA PRO A 107 26.56 -9.45 5.27
C PRO A 107 27.69 -9.12 6.26
N PRO A 108 27.72 -9.77 7.44
CA PRO A 108 28.92 -9.73 8.26
C PRO A 108 30.07 -10.29 7.41
N LYS A 109 31.10 -9.48 7.21
CA LYS A 109 32.39 -9.95 6.72
C LYS A 109 32.91 -10.96 7.74
N HIS A 110 32.80 -12.25 7.47
CA HIS A 110 33.82 -13.24 7.80
C HIS A 110 33.46 -14.61 7.22
N SER A 111 34.30 -15.06 6.27
CA SER A 111 34.72 -16.46 6.04
C SER A 111 33.65 -17.56 6.12
N GLU A 112 33.00 -17.88 5.01
CA GLU A 112 32.54 -19.24 4.64
C GLU A 112 32.01 -19.20 3.18
N GLU A 113 32.85 -19.60 2.22
CA GLU A 113 32.80 -19.08 0.84
C GLU A 113 32.05 -19.95 -0.19
N SER A 114 31.48 -21.12 0.17
CA SER A 114 30.88 -22.02 -0.82
C SER A 114 29.37 -22.30 -0.66
N ALA A 115 28.84 -22.33 0.56
CA ALA A 115 27.38 -22.43 0.80
C ALA A 115 26.69 -21.05 0.82
N PHE A 116 27.45 -20.01 1.14
CA PHE A 116 26.96 -18.63 1.22
C PHE A 116 26.67 -18.04 -0.17
N ASP A 117 27.37 -18.51 -1.21
CA ASP A 117 27.25 -18.00 -2.57
C ASP A 117 25.93 -18.38 -3.24
N LYS A 118 25.44 -19.61 -3.06
CA LYS A 118 24.09 -19.99 -3.53
C LYS A 118 22.99 -19.26 -2.76
N SER A 119 23.16 -19.10 -1.44
CA SER A 119 22.20 -18.37 -0.59
C SER A 119 22.17 -16.87 -0.90
N SER A 120 23.29 -16.26 -1.33
CA SER A 120 23.34 -14.84 -1.69
C SER A 120 22.67 -14.59 -3.05
N GLU A 121 22.89 -15.49 -4.02
CA GLU A 121 22.27 -15.42 -5.35
C GLU A 121 20.74 -15.57 -5.28
N ASP A 122 20.24 -16.52 -4.48
CA ASP A 122 18.80 -16.73 -4.31
C ASP A 122 18.11 -15.53 -3.61
N LYS A 123 18.79 -14.90 -2.64
CA LYS A 123 18.30 -13.67 -1.99
C LYS A 123 18.27 -12.49 -2.97
N GLN A 124 19.30 -12.36 -3.81
CA GLN A 124 19.36 -11.33 -4.85
C GLN A 124 18.24 -11.52 -5.88
N LYS A 125 18.01 -12.74 -6.36
CA LYS A 125 16.90 -13.07 -7.27
C LYS A 125 15.54 -12.76 -6.66
N THR A 126 15.36 -13.11 -5.39
CA THR A 126 14.11 -12.83 -4.66
C THR A 126 13.89 -11.31 -4.50
N HIS A 127 14.92 -10.55 -4.16
CA HIS A 127 14.85 -9.09 -4.06
C HIS A 127 14.50 -8.44 -5.41
N ASN A 128 15.16 -8.88 -6.50
CA ASN A 128 14.87 -8.40 -7.85
C ASN A 128 13.43 -8.71 -8.28
N ARG A 129 12.93 -9.91 -7.98
CA ARG A 129 11.53 -10.29 -8.23
C ARG A 129 10.57 -9.38 -7.48
N ARG A 130 10.84 -9.13 -6.20
CA ARG A 130 10.02 -8.25 -5.34
C ARG A 130 9.98 -6.81 -5.86
N LEU A 131 11.12 -6.28 -6.29
CA LEU A 131 11.22 -4.96 -6.93
C LEU A 131 10.45 -4.89 -8.25
N LEU A 132 10.55 -5.93 -9.09
CA LEU A 132 9.81 -6.00 -10.35
C LEU A 132 8.30 -6.00 -10.11
N LEU A 133 7.82 -6.82 -9.17
CA LEU A 133 6.41 -6.84 -8.79
C LEU A 133 5.95 -5.48 -8.24
N PHE A 134 6.80 -4.79 -7.47
CA PHE A 134 6.47 -3.47 -6.94
C PHE A 134 6.45 -2.40 -8.03
N SER A 135 7.35 -2.50 -9.01
CA SER A 135 7.32 -1.66 -10.21
C SER A 135 6.09 -1.94 -11.08
N LEU A 136 5.66 -3.19 -11.21
CA LEU A 136 4.44 -3.54 -11.93
C LEU A 136 3.21 -2.93 -11.22
N LEU A 137 3.16 -3.04 -9.89
CA LEU A 137 2.12 -2.42 -9.08
C LEU A 137 2.07 -0.90 -9.28
N ALA A 138 3.22 -0.24 -9.37
CA ALA A 138 3.32 1.19 -9.67
C ALA A 138 2.72 1.56 -11.03
N VAL A 139 2.98 0.73 -12.06
CA VAL A 139 2.43 0.94 -13.41
C VAL A 139 0.92 0.75 -13.41
N LEU A 140 0.41 -0.27 -12.72
CA LEU A 140 -1.04 -0.50 -12.61
C LEU A 140 -1.74 0.62 -11.83
N PHE A 141 -1.10 1.12 -10.77
CA PHE A 141 -1.60 2.24 -9.97
C PHE A 141 -1.74 3.54 -10.78
N LEU A 142 -0.97 3.71 -11.85
CA LEU A 142 -1.04 4.89 -12.72
C LEU A 142 -2.44 5.07 -13.33
N TYR A 143 -3.15 3.98 -13.65
CA TYR A 143 -4.45 4.08 -14.29
C TYR A 143 -5.52 4.68 -13.36
N PRO A 144 -5.76 4.17 -12.13
CA PRO A 144 -6.63 4.82 -11.16
C PRO A 144 -6.22 6.27 -10.86
N PHE A 145 -4.91 6.54 -10.73
CA PHE A 145 -4.41 7.88 -10.47
C PHE A 145 -4.74 8.86 -11.60
N VAL A 146 -4.45 8.48 -12.85
CA VAL A 146 -4.74 9.32 -14.02
C VAL A 146 -6.24 9.45 -14.24
N SER A 147 -7.03 8.39 -14.06
CA SER A 147 -8.49 8.43 -14.18
C SER A 147 -9.10 9.44 -13.20
N GLN A 148 -8.65 9.43 -11.94
CA GLN A 148 -9.09 10.42 -10.95
C GLN A 148 -8.56 11.83 -11.24
N ALA A 149 -7.31 11.98 -11.69
CA ALA A 149 -6.76 13.28 -12.06
C ALA A 149 -7.54 13.89 -13.23
N ILE A 150 -7.88 13.08 -14.24
CA ILE A 150 -8.76 13.47 -15.33
C ILE A 150 -10.14 13.83 -14.78
N HIS A 151 -10.72 13.05 -13.87
CA HIS A 151 -12.01 13.39 -13.28
C HIS A 151 -12.00 14.72 -12.52
N ASN A 152 -10.94 15.00 -11.76
CA ASN A 152 -10.78 16.24 -11.00
C ASN A 152 -10.51 17.47 -11.90
N TRP A 153 -9.97 17.26 -13.10
CA TRP A 153 -9.66 18.34 -14.06
C TRP A 153 -10.67 18.46 -15.20
N ALA A 154 -11.46 17.42 -15.45
CA ALA A 154 -12.56 17.45 -16.40
C ALA A 154 -13.73 18.24 -15.79
N PRO A 155 -14.57 18.87 -16.63
CA PRO A 155 -15.79 19.49 -16.16
C PRO A 155 -16.61 18.46 -15.37
N SER A 156 -16.80 18.79 -14.09
CA SER A 156 -17.31 17.89 -13.06
C SER A 156 -18.81 17.65 -13.18
N ARG A 157 -19.50 18.54 -13.91
CA ARG A 157 -20.97 18.57 -14.02
C ARG A 157 -21.44 18.48 -15.46
N ILE A 158 -22.64 17.93 -15.59
CA ILE A 158 -23.40 17.95 -16.84
C ILE A 158 -23.53 19.41 -17.28
N GLY A 159 -22.94 19.76 -18.43
CA GLY A 159 -23.06 21.08 -19.02
C GLY A 159 -22.00 22.11 -18.61
N GLU A 160 -21.06 21.79 -17.72
CA GLU A 160 -19.94 22.67 -17.36
C GLU A 160 -18.96 22.78 -18.55
N GLY A 161 -18.73 24.00 -19.04
CA GLY A 161 -17.86 24.26 -20.20
C GLY A 161 -18.43 23.87 -21.57
N ASN A 162 -19.67 23.37 -21.64
CA ASN A 162 -20.32 22.91 -22.88
C ASN A 162 -21.34 23.92 -23.45
N GLY A 163 -21.52 25.09 -22.81
CA GLY A 163 -22.33 26.17 -23.34
C GLY A 163 -21.62 26.99 -24.44
N PRO A 164 -22.35 27.87 -25.15
CA PRO A 164 -21.74 28.90 -25.98
C PRO A 164 -20.69 29.66 -25.14
N GLU A 165 -19.50 29.89 -25.69
CA GLU A 165 -18.39 30.58 -25.00
C GLU A 165 -17.80 29.86 -23.76
N GLY A 166 -18.13 28.58 -23.55
CA GLY A 166 -17.65 27.81 -22.40
C GLY A 166 -18.46 28.06 -21.11
N GLU A 167 -19.65 28.64 -21.23
CA GLU A 167 -20.55 28.80 -20.10
C GLU A 167 -21.04 27.46 -19.55
N THR A 168 -21.32 27.46 -18.25
CA THR A 168 -21.84 26.29 -17.53
C THR A 168 -23.36 26.26 -17.69
N LEU A 169 -23.87 25.27 -18.42
CA LEU A 169 -25.29 25.15 -18.77
C LEU A 169 -26.19 24.76 -17.59
N VAL A 170 -25.63 24.18 -16.52
CA VAL A 170 -26.36 23.79 -15.31
C VAL A 170 -25.64 24.35 -14.10
N THR A 171 -26.27 25.29 -13.41
CA THR A 171 -25.69 25.95 -12.25
C THR A 171 -25.60 25.00 -11.04
N ASN A 172 -24.81 25.39 -10.04
CA ASN A 172 -24.69 24.67 -8.76
C ASN A 172 -26.06 24.39 -8.12
N GLU A 173 -26.91 25.42 -8.08
CA GLU A 173 -28.21 25.37 -7.41
C GLU A 173 -29.18 24.42 -8.15
N GLU A 174 -29.16 24.43 -9.48
CA GLU A 174 -30.01 23.54 -10.30
C GLU A 174 -29.59 22.08 -10.16
N PHE A 175 -28.28 21.80 -10.12
CA PHE A 175 -27.79 20.44 -9.92
C PHE A 175 -28.14 19.92 -8.51
N GLU A 176 -28.00 20.76 -7.49
CA GLU A 176 -28.38 20.39 -6.12
C GLU A 176 -29.89 20.13 -5.99
N MET A 177 -30.72 20.91 -6.68
CA MET A 177 -32.17 20.70 -6.71
C MET A 177 -32.54 19.39 -7.41
N VAL A 178 -31.93 19.07 -8.55
CA VAL A 178 -32.13 17.79 -9.24
C VAL A 178 -31.69 16.62 -8.36
N GLN A 179 -30.55 16.75 -7.68
CA GLN A 179 -30.05 15.70 -6.81
C GLN A 179 -30.95 15.49 -5.58
N GLU A 180 -31.49 16.56 -5.00
CA GLU A 180 -32.46 16.48 -3.91
C GLU A 180 -33.78 15.81 -4.35
N MET A 181 -34.26 16.13 -5.56
CA MET A 181 -35.46 15.49 -6.13
C MET A 181 -35.24 14.01 -6.44
N CYS A 182 -34.05 13.61 -6.88
CA CYS A 182 -33.76 12.23 -7.29
C CYS A 182 -33.35 11.31 -6.12
N PHE A 183 -32.62 11.82 -5.13
CA PHE A 183 -32.02 11.00 -4.07
C PHE A 183 -32.57 11.32 -2.66
N GLY A 184 -33.40 12.35 -2.49
CA GLY A 184 -33.93 12.76 -1.19
C GLY A 184 -32.85 13.29 -0.23
N THR A 185 -33.15 13.28 1.07
CA THR A 185 -32.25 13.76 2.14
C THR A 185 -31.15 12.75 2.49
N VAL A 186 -30.40 12.24 1.50
CA VAL A 186 -29.20 11.44 1.80
C VAL A 186 -28.13 12.40 2.32
N GLU A 187 -27.64 12.16 3.54
CA GLU A 187 -26.50 12.91 4.08
C GLU A 187 -25.35 12.89 3.08
N ARG A 188 -25.05 14.06 2.52
CA ARG A 188 -23.97 14.23 1.55
C ARG A 188 -22.62 14.00 2.22
N PHE A 189 -21.64 13.65 1.40
CA PHE A 189 -20.24 13.77 1.78
C PHE A 189 -19.95 15.25 2.01
N ALA A 190 -19.54 15.65 3.21
CA ALA A 190 -19.36 17.06 3.50
C ALA A 190 -18.18 17.63 2.67
N PHE A 191 -18.21 18.93 2.37
CA PHE A 191 -17.15 19.59 1.60
C PHE A 191 -15.75 19.40 2.23
N TRP A 192 -15.68 19.36 3.57
CA TRP A 192 -14.42 19.07 4.25
C TRP A 192 -13.99 17.61 4.09
N GLU A 193 -14.91 16.66 3.95
CA GLU A 193 -14.60 15.24 3.77
C GLU A 193 -14.04 15.00 2.37
N SER A 194 -14.61 15.62 1.33
CA SER A 194 -14.10 15.52 -0.05
C SER A 194 -12.73 16.17 -0.18
N THR A 195 -12.54 17.35 0.43
CA THR A 195 -11.24 18.02 0.46
C THR A 195 -10.19 17.19 1.20
N LEU A 196 -10.57 16.61 2.35
CA LEU A 196 -9.69 15.74 3.13
C LEU A 196 -9.30 14.48 2.36
N LEU A 197 -10.26 13.85 1.68
CA LEU A 197 -10.02 12.67 0.85
C LEU A 197 -9.04 12.99 -0.27
N ALA A 198 -9.32 14.01 -1.09
CA ALA A 198 -8.47 14.38 -2.21
C ALA A 198 -7.04 14.76 -1.76
N ALA A 199 -6.91 15.53 -0.68
CA ALA A 199 -5.61 15.87 -0.11
C ALA A 199 -4.83 14.63 0.37
N THR A 200 -5.53 13.70 1.01
CA THR A 200 -4.94 12.46 1.53
C THR A 200 -4.52 11.52 0.40
N GLU A 201 -5.36 11.35 -0.62
CA GLU A 201 -5.06 10.57 -1.82
C GLU A 201 -3.83 11.12 -2.54
N MET A 202 -3.74 12.44 -2.73
CA MET A 202 -2.59 13.07 -3.39
C MET A 202 -1.32 12.91 -2.56
N ALA A 203 -1.37 13.14 -1.25
CA ALA A 203 -0.22 12.98 -0.36
C ALA A 203 0.28 11.52 -0.31
N ALA A 204 -0.65 10.57 -0.25
CA ALA A 204 -0.33 9.15 -0.23
C ALA A 204 0.20 8.65 -1.59
N SER A 205 -0.42 9.07 -2.70
CA SER A 205 0.05 8.76 -4.07
C SER A 205 1.47 9.29 -4.29
N LEU A 206 1.73 10.54 -3.89
CA LEU A 206 3.06 11.13 -3.96
C LEU A 206 4.07 10.33 -3.13
N SER A 207 3.70 9.92 -1.92
CA SER A 207 4.56 9.11 -1.04
C SER A 207 4.89 7.75 -1.67
N ILE A 208 3.92 7.11 -2.32
CA ILE A 208 4.10 5.86 -3.06
C ILE A 208 5.09 6.07 -4.21
N TYR A 209 4.87 7.07 -5.07
CA TYR A 209 5.76 7.35 -6.21
C TYR A 209 7.18 7.70 -5.78
N LEU A 210 7.35 8.53 -4.75
CA LEU A 210 8.67 8.84 -4.19
C LEU A 210 9.36 7.57 -3.66
N GLY A 211 8.62 6.70 -2.98
CA GLY A 211 9.11 5.40 -2.51
C GLY A 211 9.56 4.50 -3.65
N ILE A 212 8.78 4.41 -4.73
CA ILE A 212 9.11 3.62 -5.93
C ILE A 212 10.36 4.17 -6.61
N ILE A 213 10.41 5.48 -6.90
CA ILE A 213 11.55 6.12 -7.56
C ILE A 213 12.82 5.90 -6.74
N TRP A 214 12.76 6.08 -5.42
CA TRP A 214 13.88 5.82 -4.53
C TRP A 214 14.39 4.38 -4.64
N HIS A 215 13.49 3.40 -4.70
CA HIS A 215 13.87 1.98 -4.82
C HIS A 215 14.41 1.63 -6.20
N LEU A 216 13.86 2.21 -7.27
CA LEU A 216 14.40 2.06 -8.62
C LEU A 216 15.82 2.64 -8.70
N ILE A 217 16.06 3.81 -8.11
CA ILE A 217 17.41 4.39 -8.02
C ILE A 217 18.36 3.43 -7.30
N ILE A 218 17.97 2.90 -6.13
CA ILE A 218 18.77 1.91 -5.41
C ILE A 218 19.06 0.69 -6.29
N ALA A 219 18.03 0.07 -6.86
CA ALA A 219 18.18 -1.12 -7.69
C ALA A 219 19.11 -0.91 -8.89
N GLN A 220 19.03 0.26 -9.53
CA GLN A 220 19.92 0.63 -10.64
C GLN A 220 21.37 0.82 -10.18
N ILE A 221 21.60 1.40 -8.99
CA ILE A 221 22.95 1.50 -8.41
C ILE A 221 23.57 0.11 -8.21
N TRP A 222 22.79 -0.87 -7.77
CA TRP A 222 23.29 -2.24 -7.56
C TRP A 222 23.55 -3.00 -8.87
N LYS A 223 22.83 -2.67 -9.95
CA LYS A 223 22.98 -3.32 -11.26
C LYS A 223 24.04 -2.67 -12.14
N MET A 224 24.36 -1.39 -11.92
CA MET A 224 25.39 -0.69 -12.68
C MET A 224 26.79 -1.16 -12.26
N GLU A 225 27.29 -2.16 -12.99
CA GLU A 225 28.72 -2.44 -13.15
C GLU A 225 29.35 -1.49 -14.20
N LEU A 226 28.87 -0.24 -14.25
CA LEU A 226 29.07 0.70 -15.35
C LEU A 226 29.93 1.89 -14.92
N ASP A 227 31.16 1.89 -15.44
CA ASP A 227 32.16 2.93 -15.75
C ASP A 227 32.14 4.32 -15.08
N ASP A 228 30.99 4.88 -14.70
CA ASP A 228 30.87 6.26 -14.22
C ASP A 228 30.88 6.37 -12.69
N ARG A 229 32.08 6.27 -12.12
CA ARG A 229 32.34 6.31 -10.66
C ARG A 229 31.75 7.54 -9.96
N ARG A 230 31.49 8.66 -10.65
CA ARG A 230 31.06 9.92 -10.01
C ARG A 230 29.62 9.88 -9.51
N ILE A 231 28.68 9.41 -10.34
CA ILE A 231 27.25 9.36 -9.99
C ILE A 231 27.01 8.35 -8.86
N ILE A 232 27.65 7.18 -8.97
CA ILE A 232 27.58 6.12 -7.95
C ILE A 232 28.11 6.63 -6.60
N THR A 233 29.22 7.38 -6.59
CA THR A 233 29.79 7.93 -5.34
C THR A 233 28.85 8.93 -4.68
N ILE A 234 28.16 9.78 -5.46
CA ILE A 234 27.20 10.75 -4.93
C ILE A 234 25.98 10.04 -4.31
N LEU A 235 25.42 9.06 -5.04
CA LEU A 235 24.25 8.31 -4.58
C LEU A 235 24.54 7.43 -3.36
N LEU A 236 25.68 6.74 -3.34
CA LEU A 236 26.13 5.98 -2.16
C LEU A 236 26.37 6.89 -0.95
N ARG A 237 26.94 8.09 -1.18
CA ARG A 237 27.14 9.08 -0.12
C ARG A 237 25.80 9.59 0.43
N LEU A 238 24.80 9.79 -0.43
CA LEU A 238 23.44 10.16 -0.03
C LEU A 238 22.77 9.04 0.76
N GLY A 239 22.82 7.80 0.27
CA GLY A 239 22.29 6.61 0.94
C GLY A 239 22.92 6.42 2.33
N ARG A 240 24.25 6.51 2.44
CA ARG A 240 24.94 6.41 3.73
C ARG A 240 24.60 7.55 4.68
N ARG A 241 24.43 8.78 4.18
CA ARG A 241 23.95 9.92 5.00
C ARG A 241 22.54 9.65 5.51
N MET A 242 21.64 9.17 4.65
CA MET A 242 20.27 8.82 5.04
C MET A 242 20.26 7.69 6.08
N GLU A 243 21.12 6.69 5.95
CA GLU A 243 21.25 5.62 6.95
C GLU A 243 21.74 6.15 8.31
N VAL A 244 22.71 7.07 8.32
CA VAL A 244 23.19 7.73 9.55
C VAL A 244 22.08 8.59 10.16
N LEU A 245 21.35 9.35 9.36
CA LEU A 245 20.21 10.15 9.82
C LEU A 245 19.11 9.27 10.39
N TRP A 246 18.79 8.16 9.72
CA TRP A 246 17.81 7.16 10.15
C TRP A 246 18.20 6.50 11.48
N LYS A 247 19.49 6.20 11.65
CA LYS A 247 20.00 5.63 12.91
C LYS A 247 19.99 6.66 14.03
N ARG A 248 20.35 7.92 13.73
CA ARG A 248 20.52 9.00 14.71
C ARG A 248 19.21 9.63 15.17
N PHE A 249 18.26 9.84 14.27
CA PHE A 249 17.03 10.59 14.56
C PHE A 249 15.84 9.64 14.74
N LYS A 250 15.49 9.37 16.00
CA LYS A 250 14.27 8.61 16.36
C LYS A 250 13.01 9.20 15.73
N LEU A 251 12.96 10.53 15.58
CA LEU A 251 11.86 11.24 14.93
C LEU A 251 11.61 10.74 13.49
N ILE A 252 12.66 10.49 12.70
CA ILE A 252 12.50 10.02 11.31
C ILE A 252 11.82 8.65 11.27
N ARG A 253 12.17 7.76 12.20
CA ARG A 253 11.54 6.43 12.30
C ARG A 253 10.08 6.51 12.74
N VAL A 254 9.79 7.36 13.71
CA VAL A 254 8.41 7.61 14.16
C VAL A 254 7.59 8.18 13.01
N LEU A 255 8.11 9.17 12.28
CA LEU A 255 7.43 9.76 11.12
C LEU A 255 7.21 8.73 10.00
N PHE A 256 8.22 7.91 9.69
CA PHE A 256 8.07 6.84 8.69
C PHE A 256 6.98 5.83 9.08
N LEU A 257 6.83 5.55 10.38
CA LEU A 257 5.77 4.67 10.87
C LEU A 257 4.40 5.36 10.86
N SER A 258 4.33 6.59 11.37
CA SER A 258 3.08 7.30 11.64
C SER A 258 2.44 7.91 10.40
N ILE A 259 3.21 8.42 9.43
CA ILE A 259 2.66 9.08 8.25
C ILE A 259 1.83 8.10 7.41
N PRO A 260 2.35 6.93 6.98
CA PRO A 260 1.56 5.98 6.19
C PRO A 260 0.38 5.42 6.99
N ALA A 261 0.52 5.25 8.31
CA ALA A 261 -0.57 4.78 9.18
C ALA A 261 -1.70 5.82 9.30
N ALA A 262 -1.36 7.09 9.47
CA ALA A 262 -2.34 8.18 9.56
C ALA A 262 -3.08 8.37 8.24
N LEU A 263 -2.34 8.38 7.11
CA LEU A 263 -2.93 8.47 5.78
C LEU A 263 -3.88 7.28 5.51
N ASN A 264 -3.47 6.06 5.82
CA ASN A 264 -4.33 4.88 5.72
C ASN A 264 -5.59 4.96 6.62
N GLY A 265 -5.44 5.47 7.84
CA GLY A 265 -6.57 5.66 8.76
C GLY A 265 -7.62 6.62 8.20
N VAL A 266 -7.18 7.74 7.63
CA VAL A 266 -8.06 8.72 6.97
C VAL A 266 -8.70 8.11 5.71
N LEU A 267 -7.93 7.45 4.86
CA LEU A 267 -8.45 6.78 3.66
C LEU A 267 -9.52 5.72 4.01
N LEU A 268 -9.27 4.90 5.03
CA LEU A 268 -10.26 3.92 5.50
C LEU A 268 -11.55 4.59 5.97
N TYR A 269 -11.44 5.67 6.75
CA TYR A 269 -12.61 6.44 7.18
C TYR A 269 -13.42 6.94 5.97
N CYS A 270 -12.75 7.58 5.02
CA CYS A 270 -13.38 8.12 3.82
C CYS A 270 -14.00 7.01 2.95
N ILE A 271 -13.33 5.88 2.75
CA ILE A 271 -13.87 4.72 2.01
C ILE A 271 -15.15 4.20 2.67
N ILE A 272 -15.15 4.03 4.01
CA ILE A 272 -16.34 3.58 4.73
C ILE A 272 -17.48 4.59 4.56
N ARG A 273 -17.19 5.89 4.70
CA ARG A 273 -18.19 6.94 4.57
C ARG A 273 -18.76 7.00 3.15
N LEU A 274 -17.93 6.98 2.11
CA LEU A 274 -18.36 6.97 0.71
C LEU A 274 -19.22 5.74 0.40
N ARG A 275 -18.84 4.56 0.88
CA ARG A 275 -19.64 3.34 0.71
C ARG A 275 -20.99 3.42 1.41
N ASN A 276 -21.06 4.02 2.60
CA ASN A 276 -22.32 4.23 3.29
C ASN A 276 -23.22 5.20 2.54
N VAL A 277 -22.66 6.26 1.96
CA VAL A 277 -23.40 7.20 1.11
C VAL A 277 -23.92 6.49 -0.15
N GLN A 278 -23.08 5.74 -0.86
CA GLN A 278 -23.49 4.95 -2.03
C GLN A 278 -24.57 3.92 -1.70
N GLY A 279 -24.44 3.20 -0.59
CA GLY A 279 -25.43 2.23 -0.15
C GLY A 279 -26.79 2.88 0.13
N ARG A 280 -26.81 4.06 0.75
CA ARG A 280 -28.04 4.84 0.97
C ARG A 280 -28.64 5.38 -0.33
N MET A 281 -27.81 5.84 -1.27
CA MET A 281 -28.28 6.30 -2.58
C MET A 281 -28.87 5.15 -3.41
N ALA A 282 -28.24 3.98 -3.40
CA ALA A 282 -28.74 2.78 -4.08
C ALA A 282 -30.10 2.31 -3.51
N GLN A 283 -30.25 2.34 -2.18
CA GLN A 283 -31.53 2.06 -1.52
C GLN A 283 -32.63 3.06 -1.93
N GLY A 284 -32.29 4.34 -2.07
CA GLY A 284 -33.20 5.38 -2.57
C GLY A 284 -33.65 5.15 -4.01
N MET A 285 -32.84 4.48 -4.83
CA MET A 285 -33.15 4.14 -6.22
C MET A 285 -33.84 2.77 -6.40
N TYR A 286 -34.31 2.13 -5.31
CA TYR A 286 -34.85 0.76 -5.31
C TYR A 286 -33.87 -0.31 -5.84
N GLY A 287 -32.57 -0.03 -5.84
CA GLY A 287 -31.52 -0.97 -6.24
C GLY A 287 -30.96 -1.75 -5.05
N GLU A 288 -30.59 -3.02 -5.27
CA GLU A 288 -29.84 -3.80 -4.29
C GLU A 288 -28.35 -3.42 -4.33
N TYR A 289 -27.83 -2.88 -3.21
CA TYR A 289 -26.39 -2.62 -3.06
C TYR A 289 -25.68 -3.87 -2.52
N ALA A 290 -25.37 -4.81 -3.41
CA ALA A 290 -24.71 -6.08 -3.09
C ALA A 290 -23.27 -5.93 -2.54
N ALA A 291 -22.66 -4.74 -2.63
CA ALA A 291 -21.30 -4.52 -2.14
C ALA A 291 -21.18 -4.64 -0.60
N ASN A 292 -22.30 -4.56 0.13
CA ASN A 292 -22.38 -4.77 1.57
C ASN A 292 -22.62 -6.23 1.98
N GLU A 293 -22.41 -7.22 1.11
CA GLU A 293 -22.39 -8.62 1.53
C GLU A 293 -20.97 -9.01 2.01
N TRP A 294 -20.85 -9.27 3.31
CA TRP A 294 -19.59 -9.18 4.06
C TRP A 294 -18.64 -10.38 3.94
N GLY A 295 -19.04 -11.48 3.29
CA GLY A 295 -18.30 -12.75 3.34
C GLY A 295 -16.98 -12.80 2.56
N PHE A 296 -16.97 -12.32 1.31
CA PHE A 296 -15.83 -12.56 0.41
C PHE A 296 -14.53 -11.92 0.89
N GLY A 297 -14.58 -10.64 1.28
CA GLY A 297 -13.35 -9.95 1.70
C GLY A 297 -12.81 -10.36 3.08
N GLN A 298 -13.61 -11.00 3.92
CA GLN A 298 -13.13 -11.63 5.16
C GLN A 298 -12.34 -12.90 4.83
N ILE A 299 -12.91 -13.75 3.97
CA ILE A 299 -12.27 -14.99 3.50
C ILE A 299 -10.97 -14.65 2.78
N VAL A 300 -10.99 -13.69 1.85
CA VAL A 300 -9.78 -13.24 1.14
C VAL A 300 -8.73 -12.69 2.10
N GLY A 301 -9.11 -11.86 3.09
CA GLY A 301 -8.17 -11.35 4.08
C GLY A 301 -7.48 -12.47 4.89
N ILE A 302 -8.25 -13.46 5.34
CA ILE A 302 -7.71 -14.62 6.08
C ILE A 302 -6.83 -15.49 5.18
N VAL A 303 -7.25 -15.75 3.94
CA VAL A 303 -6.50 -16.59 2.99
C VAL A 303 -5.18 -15.93 2.59
N MET A 304 -5.18 -14.61 2.37
CA MET A 304 -3.97 -13.88 1.96
C MET A 304 -3.00 -13.66 3.11
N PHE A 305 -3.48 -13.35 4.32
CA PHE A 305 -2.61 -13.01 5.45
C PHE A 305 -2.41 -14.14 6.48
N GLY A 306 -3.22 -15.19 6.45
CA GLY A 306 -3.01 -16.41 7.25
C GLY A 306 -1.60 -17.00 7.07
N PRO A 307 -1.10 -17.16 5.83
CA PRO A 307 0.27 -17.62 5.57
C PRO A 307 1.38 -16.79 6.23
N VAL A 308 1.15 -15.49 6.52
CA VAL A 308 2.12 -14.65 7.24
C VAL A 308 2.34 -15.21 8.65
N VAL A 309 1.25 -15.50 9.36
CA VAL A 309 1.30 -16.08 10.70
C VAL A 309 1.92 -17.48 10.66
N THR A 310 1.56 -18.29 9.65
CA THR A 310 2.11 -19.63 9.47
C THR A 310 3.63 -19.60 9.24
N ASN A 311 4.13 -18.69 8.40
CA ASN A 311 5.56 -18.52 8.14
C ASN A 311 6.31 -18.02 9.38
N MET A 312 5.72 -17.10 10.16
CA MET A 312 6.28 -16.68 11.45
C MET A 312 6.36 -17.84 12.44
N ALA A 313 5.31 -18.65 12.54
CA ALA A 313 5.27 -19.82 13.43
C ALA A 313 6.30 -20.87 13.00
N PHE A 314 6.43 -21.14 11.70
CA PHE A 314 7.43 -22.06 11.15
C PHE A 314 8.87 -21.55 11.37
N ALA A 315 9.12 -20.26 11.16
CA ALA A 315 10.41 -19.64 11.47
C ALA A 315 10.73 -19.72 12.97
N GLY A 316 9.73 -19.51 13.83
CA GLY A 316 9.87 -19.68 15.27
C GLY A 316 10.19 -21.12 15.66
N TRP A 317 9.53 -22.09 15.04
CA TRP A 317 9.79 -23.51 15.31
C TRP A 317 11.20 -23.92 14.88
N THR A 318 11.62 -23.55 13.68
CA THR A 318 12.96 -23.85 13.14
C THR A 318 14.08 -23.15 13.91
N CYS A 319 13.89 -21.90 14.30
CA CYS A 319 14.87 -21.22 15.15
C CYS A 319 14.95 -21.82 16.56
N ARG A 320 13.84 -22.29 17.14
CA ARG A 320 13.86 -22.99 18.44
C ARG A 320 14.55 -24.35 18.36
N SER A 321 14.30 -25.13 17.30
CA SER A 321 14.91 -26.45 17.14
C SER A 321 16.43 -26.39 16.91
N LEU A 322 16.93 -25.33 16.26
CA LEU A 322 18.37 -25.07 16.11
C LEU A 322 19.04 -24.54 17.39
N VAL A 323 18.27 -23.84 18.24
CA VAL A 323 18.72 -23.27 19.52
C VAL A 323 18.70 -24.29 20.65
N ALA A 324 18.02 -25.43 20.49
CA ALA A 324 18.03 -26.54 21.43
C ALA A 324 18.96 -27.67 20.95
N PRO A 325 20.30 -27.54 21.05
CA PRO A 325 21.16 -28.70 20.99
C PRO A 325 21.03 -29.44 22.34
N TRP A 326 20.56 -30.69 22.28
CA TRP A 326 20.99 -31.81 23.12
C TRP A 326 21.46 -31.45 24.55
N GLY A 327 20.59 -31.59 25.54
CA GLY A 327 21.01 -31.36 26.92
C GLY A 327 19.89 -31.38 27.97
N SER A 328 19.06 -32.42 27.97
CA SER A 328 18.29 -32.80 29.16
C SER A 328 18.38 -34.32 29.36
N SER A 329 19.60 -34.79 29.60
CA SER A 329 19.86 -36.12 30.15
C SER A 329 21.06 -36.02 31.08
N THR A 330 20.85 -35.36 32.22
CA THR A 330 21.66 -35.52 33.44
C THR A 330 20.82 -35.06 34.61
N THR A 331 19.91 -35.93 35.03
CA THR A 331 19.59 -36.30 36.42
C THR A 331 18.87 -37.61 36.36
#